data_AF-A0A059X4R3-F1
#
_entry.id   AF-A0A059X4R3-F1
#
_cell.length_a   1.000
_cell.length_b   1.000
_cell.length_c   1.000
_cell.angle_alpha   90.00
_cell.angle_beta   90.00
_cell.angle_gamma   90.00
#
_symmetry.space_group_name_H-M   'P 1'
#
loop_
_entity.id
_entity.type
_entity.pdbx_description
1 polymer ?
#
loop_
_entity_poly.entity_id
_entity_poly.type
_entity_poly.pdbx_seq_one_letter_code
_entity_poly.pdbx_strand_id
1 'polypeptide(L)'
;MILQKRQRKQNKRASTSKQRKRQHLLDVKVRAKKVAARRTQSVLLTVCGFILIASVRGGIVFGAKRILNALFFANSDYALKAIEVTSDGNLTRETILRAAHIAEGKNIFSISLPKVQEELGALPQVEESRIQRI
;
A
#
# COMPACT_ATOMS: atom_id res chain seq x y z
N MET A 1 53.83 -26.71 -5.61
CA MET A 1 53.43 -27.45 -4.38
C MET A 1 53.94 -26.66 -3.18
N ILE A 2 53.08 -25.86 -2.53
CA ILE A 2 53.51 -24.93 -1.46
C ILE A 2 53.27 -25.59 -0.09
N LEU A 3 54.36 -25.84 0.63
CA LEU A 3 54.36 -26.51 1.93
C LEU A 3 53.90 -25.54 3.03
N GLN A 4 52.68 -25.70 3.55
CA GLN A 4 52.21 -24.93 4.71
C GLN A 4 52.89 -25.43 6.00
N LYS A 5 53.81 -24.64 6.57
CA LYS A 5 54.33 -24.87 7.92
C LYS A 5 53.22 -24.64 8.95
N ARG A 6 52.68 -25.72 9.51
CA ARG A 6 51.80 -25.68 10.69
C ARG A 6 52.58 -25.13 11.89
N GLN A 7 52.25 -23.91 12.29
CA GLN A 7 52.71 -23.28 13.53
C GLN A 7 52.18 -24.08 14.73
N ARG A 8 53.02 -24.93 15.35
CA ARG A 8 52.70 -25.62 16.59
C ARG A 8 52.67 -24.62 17.74
N LYS A 9 51.51 -24.50 18.42
CA LYS A 9 51.38 -23.73 19.66
C LYS A 9 52.20 -24.41 20.76
N GLN A 10 53.38 -23.86 21.09
CA GLN A 10 54.14 -24.27 22.27
C GLN A 10 53.55 -23.62 23.52
N ASN A 11 53.46 -24.40 24.60
CA ASN A 11 53.02 -23.95 25.92
C ASN A 11 54.07 -23.01 26.53
N LYS A 12 53.86 -21.70 26.40
CA LYS A 12 54.69 -20.69 27.08
C LYS A 12 54.18 -20.49 28.50
N ARG A 13 54.92 -21.03 29.48
CA ARG A 13 54.66 -20.82 30.92
C ARG A 13 54.95 -19.35 31.24
N ALA A 14 53.99 -18.63 31.81
CA ALA A 14 54.16 -17.23 32.18
C ALA A 14 55.28 -17.09 33.23
N SER A 15 56.40 -16.50 32.85
CA SER A 15 57.65 -16.51 33.63
C SER A 15 57.81 -15.31 34.57
N THR A 16 56.86 -14.37 34.58
CA THR A 16 56.97 -13.14 35.40
C THR A 16 55.86 -13.01 36.42
N SER A 17 56.22 -12.58 37.64
CA SER A 17 55.29 -12.34 38.76
C SER A 17 54.14 -11.38 38.38
N LYS A 18 54.42 -10.36 37.54
CA LYS A 18 53.42 -9.47 36.94
C LYS A 18 52.44 -10.19 36.00
N GLN A 19 52.89 -11.16 35.20
CA GLN A 19 51.99 -11.99 34.37
C GLN A 19 51.15 -12.94 35.23
N ARG A 20 51.71 -13.51 36.30
CA ARG A 20 50.98 -14.38 37.24
C ARG A 20 49.84 -13.65 37.95
N LYS A 21 50.04 -12.38 38.35
CA LYS A 21 48.96 -11.51 38.87
C LYS A 21 47.86 -11.22 37.82
N ARG A 22 48.19 -11.25 36.52
CA ARG A 22 47.21 -11.08 35.43
C ARG A 22 46.51 -12.39 35.03
N GLN A 23 47.08 -13.56 35.35
CA GLN A 23 46.43 -14.85 35.09
C GLN A 23 45.20 -15.09 35.98
N HIS A 24 45.09 -14.38 37.10
CA HIS A 24 43.95 -14.45 38.02
C HIS A 24 42.98 -13.28 37.91
N LEU A 25 43.07 -12.49 36.84
CA LEU A 25 42.00 -11.57 36.46
C LEU A 25 41.04 -12.36 35.59
N LEU A 26 39.96 -12.83 36.21
CA LEU A 26 38.80 -13.31 35.49
C LEU A 26 38.33 -12.10 34.66
N ASP A 27 38.63 -12.07 33.37
CA ASP A 27 37.99 -11.17 32.42
C ASP A 27 36.52 -11.63 32.37
N VAL A 28 35.76 -11.24 33.39
CA VAL A 28 34.31 -11.35 33.39
C VAL A 28 33.87 -10.26 32.44
N LYS A 29 34.08 -10.52 31.14
CA LYS A 29 33.49 -9.74 30.07
C LYS A 29 32.01 -9.79 30.32
N VAL A 30 31.54 -8.72 30.95
CA VAL A 30 30.17 -8.31 31.21
C VAL A 30 29.33 -8.60 29.97
N ARG A 31 28.87 -9.86 29.88
CA ARG A 31 28.02 -10.37 28.80
C ARG A 31 26.68 -9.60 28.79
N ALA A 32 26.39 -8.87 29.86
CA ALA A 32 25.24 -7.97 29.98
C ALA A 32 25.16 -6.91 28.86
N LYS A 33 26.25 -6.18 28.55
CA LYS A 33 26.16 -5.06 27.59
C LYS A 33 25.95 -5.51 26.14
N LYS A 34 26.55 -6.64 25.72
CA LYS A 34 26.36 -7.17 24.35
C LYS A 34 25.02 -7.90 24.15
N VAL A 35 24.45 -8.49 25.20
CA VAL A 35 23.14 -9.14 25.11
C VAL A 35 22.01 -8.11 25.08
N ALA A 36 22.10 -7.03 25.87
CA ALA A 36 21.15 -5.91 25.78
C ALA A 36 21.17 -5.26 24.38
N ALA A 37 22.37 -4.96 23.85
CA ALA A 37 22.52 -4.37 22.51
C ALA A 37 21.98 -5.27 21.38
N ARG A 38 22.15 -6.60 21.48
CA ARG A 38 21.58 -7.54 20.49
C ARG A 38 20.06 -7.62 20.58
N ARG A 39 19.49 -7.59 21.79
CA ARG A 39 18.02 -7.58 21.98
C ARG A 39 17.39 -6.30 21.45
N THR A 40 17.99 -5.15 21.72
CA THR A 40 17.50 -3.86 21.18
C THR A 40 17.62 -3.80 19.66
N GLN A 41 18.65 -4.40 19.07
CA GLN A 41 18.79 -4.49 17.60
C GLN A 41 17.69 -5.34 16.98
N SER A 42 17.35 -6.50 17.54
CA SER A 42 16.25 -7.32 17.02
C SER A 42 14.91 -6.61 17.13
N VAL A 43 14.61 -5.97 18.27
CA VAL A 43 13.37 -5.21 18.45
C VAL A 43 13.29 -4.05 17.46
N LEU A 44 14.38 -3.30 17.28
CA LEU A 44 14.44 -2.19 16.33
C LEU A 44 14.18 -2.66 14.90
N LEU A 45 14.81 -3.76 14.47
CA LEU A 45 14.60 -4.33 13.14
C LEU A 45 13.16 -4.80 12.93
N THR A 46 12.55 -5.45 13.93
CA THR A 46 11.16 -5.88 13.87
C THR A 46 10.20 -4.70 13.76
N VAL A 47 10.37 -3.67 14.61
CA VAL A 47 9.55 -2.45 14.58
C VAL A 47 9.72 -1.72 13.24
N CYS A 48 10.96 -1.58 12.75
CA CYS A 48 11.24 -0.97 11.47
C CYS A 48 10.55 -1.74 10.33
N GLY A 49 10.60 -3.08 10.35
CA GLY A 49 9.89 -3.92 9.39
C GLY A 49 8.38 -3.68 9.40
N PHE A 50 7.76 -3.61 10.58
CA PHE A 50 6.33 -3.30 10.69
C PHE A 50 5.99 -1.90 10.14
N ILE A 51 6.80 -0.88 10.46
CA ILE A 51 6.61 0.48 9.93
C ILE A 51 6.74 0.49 8.41
N LEU A 52 7.70 -0.25 7.84
CA LEU A 52 7.92 -0.35 6.41
C LEU A 52 6.71 -1.02 5.72
N ILE A 53 6.20 -2.11 6.27
CA ILE A 53 4.99 -2.78 5.75
C ILE A 53 3.77 -1.86 5.85
N ALA A 54 3.57 -1.21 6.99
CA ALA A 54 2.45 -0.30 7.20
C ALA A 54 2.51 0.90 6.24
N SER A 55 3.70 1.49 6.05
CA SER A 55 3.89 2.62 5.14
C SER A 55 3.70 2.23 3.67
N VAL A 56 4.17 1.06 3.24
CA VAL A 56 3.90 0.54 1.89
C VAL A 56 2.41 0.31 1.68
N ARG A 57 1.72 -0.36 2.62
CA ARG A 57 0.27 -0.60 2.50
C ARG A 57 -0.53 0.71 2.49
N GLY A 58 -0.19 1.63 3.39
CA GLY A 58 -0.82 2.96 3.44
C GLY A 58 -0.57 3.76 2.16
N GLY A 59 0.66 3.75 1.66
CA GLY A 59 1.06 4.41 0.42
C GLY A 59 0.34 3.85 -0.80
N ILE A 60 0.15 2.53 -0.89
CA ILE A 60 -0.61 1.90 -1.98
C ILE A 60 -2.07 2.35 -1.95
N VAL A 61 -2.74 2.29 -0.79
CA VAL A 61 -4.16 2.67 -0.69
C VAL A 61 -4.36 4.15 -0.99
N PHE A 62 -3.52 5.02 -0.41
CA PHE A 62 -3.59 6.46 -0.63
C PHE A 62 -3.21 6.84 -2.06
N GLY A 63 -2.12 6.26 -2.57
CA GLY A 63 -1.63 6.46 -3.92
C GLY A 63 -2.64 6.01 -4.96
N ALA A 64 -3.22 4.81 -4.81
CA ALA A 64 -4.28 4.32 -5.68
C ALA A 64 -5.47 5.29 -5.72
N LYS A 65 -5.99 5.72 -4.55
CA LYS A 65 -7.08 6.71 -4.50
C LYS A 65 -6.72 8.02 -5.19
N ARG A 66 -5.50 8.53 -4.97
CA ARG A 66 -5.02 9.79 -5.53
C ARG A 66 -4.86 9.71 -7.05
N ILE A 67 -4.26 8.61 -7.53
CA ILE A 67 -4.03 8.33 -8.95
C ILE A 67 -5.35 8.10 -9.66
N LEU A 68 -6.27 7.32 -9.08
CA LEU A 68 -7.60 7.12 -9.65
C LEU A 68 -8.32 8.47 -9.80
N ASN A 69 -8.31 9.30 -8.76
CA ASN A 69 -8.91 10.63 -8.81
C ASN A 69 -8.26 11.55 -9.85
N ALA A 70 -6.93 11.54 -9.95
CA ALA A 70 -6.21 12.40 -10.87
C ALA A 70 -6.32 11.94 -12.34
N LEU A 71 -6.20 10.65 -12.61
CA LEU A 71 -6.16 10.11 -13.98
C LEU A 71 -7.54 9.80 -14.54
N PHE A 72 -8.46 9.29 -13.73
CA PHE A 72 -9.77 8.84 -14.23
C PHE A 72 -10.85 9.87 -13.98
N PHE A 73 -10.91 10.48 -12.79
CA PHE A 73 -12.02 11.39 -12.45
C PHE A 73 -11.80 12.84 -12.90
N ALA A 74 -10.56 13.34 -12.87
CA ALA A 74 -10.24 14.72 -13.26
C ALA A 74 -9.90 14.88 -14.75
N ASN A 75 -9.80 13.79 -15.51
CA ASN A 75 -9.39 13.86 -16.90
C ASN A 75 -10.61 14.12 -17.79
N SER A 76 -10.57 15.24 -18.52
CA SER A 76 -11.65 15.73 -19.39
C SER A 76 -11.98 14.79 -20.54
N ASP A 77 -11.07 13.87 -20.87
CA ASP A 77 -11.27 12.87 -21.92
C ASP A 77 -12.38 11.86 -21.57
N TYR A 78 -12.65 11.65 -20.28
CA TYR A 78 -13.74 10.78 -19.79
C TYR A 78 -15.01 11.54 -19.39
N ALA A 79 -15.11 12.83 -19.74
CA ALA A 79 -16.33 13.58 -19.59
C ALA A 79 -17.43 13.02 -20.53
N LEU A 80 -18.66 12.90 -20.05
CA LEU A 80 -19.80 12.50 -20.87
C LEU A 80 -20.00 13.51 -22.01
N LYS A 81 -19.74 13.06 -23.25
CA LYS A 81 -19.84 13.91 -24.45
C LYS A 81 -21.22 13.84 -25.12
N ALA A 82 -21.85 12.68 -25.15
CA ALA A 82 -23.14 12.47 -25.79
C ALA A 82 -24.00 11.54 -24.96
N ILE A 83 -25.28 11.86 -24.83
CA ILE A 83 -26.30 10.99 -24.24
C ILE A 83 -27.36 10.78 -25.31
N GLU A 84 -27.37 9.58 -25.87
CA GLU A 84 -28.43 9.12 -26.75
C GLU A 84 -29.57 8.58 -25.90
N VAL A 85 -30.77 9.11 -26.14
CA VAL A 85 -31.98 8.72 -25.42
C VAL A 85 -33.00 8.27 -26.45
N THR A 86 -33.33 6.99 -26.41
CA THR A 86 -34.40 6.39 -27.21
C THR A 86 -35.59 6.19 -26.29
N SER A 87 -36.72 6.81 -26.63
CA SER A 87 -37.99 6.67 -25.92
C SER A 87 -39.11 6.53 -26.96
N ASP A 88 -40.18 5.83 -26.58
CA ASP A 88 -41.36 5.58 -27.43
C ASP A 88 -42.22 6.84 -27.70
N GLY A 89 -41.65 8.02 -27.44
CA GLY A 89 -42.25 9.33 -27.75
C GLY A 89 -42.99 9.99 -26.59
N ASN A 90 -43.27 9.28 -25.51
CA ASN A 90 -44.04 9.82 -24.37
C ASN A 90 -43.16 10.52 -23.31
N LEU A 91 -41.88 10.16 -23.20
CA LEU A 91 -40.92 10.84 -22.33
C LEU A 91 -39.96 11.70 -23.14
N THR A 92 -39.90 13.00 -22.82
CA THR A 92 -38.93 13.90 -23.43
C THR A 92 -37.53 13.63 -22.87
N ARG A 93 -36.50 13.78 -23.73
CA ARG A 93 -35.08 13.62 -23.37
C ARG A 93 -34.71 14.38 -22.09
N GLU A 94 -35.18 15.61 -21.95
CA GLU A 94 -34.90 16.46 -20.80
C GLU A 94 -35.47 15.91 -19.49
N THR A 95 -36.65 15.29 -19.54
CA THR A 95 -37.29 14.68 -18.37
C THR A 95 -36.52 13.46 -17.90
N ILE A 96 -36.03 12.64 -18.84
CA ILE A 96 -35.19 11.47 -18.56
C ILE A 96 -33.87 11.91 -17.92
N LEU A 97 -33.19 12.93 -18.50
CA LEU A 97 -31.94 13.46 -17.96
C LEU A 97 -32.11 14.05 -16.56
N ARG A 98 -33.23 14.75 -16.32
CA ARG A 98 -33.56 15.34 -15.02
C ARG A 98 -33.85 14.27 -13.96
N ALA A 99 -34.60 13.24 -14.32
CA ALA A 99 -34.92 12.13 -13.42
C ALA A 99 -33.69 11.29 -13.08
N ALA A 100 -32.79 11.09 -14.04
CA ALA A 100 -31.52 10.39 -13.85
C ALA A 100 -30.46 11.22 -13.10
N HIS A 101 -30.70 12.52 -12.88
CA HIS A 101 -29.72 13.47 -12.34
C HIS A 101 -28.36 13.50 -13.09
N ILE A 102 -28.39 13.17 -14.38
CA ILE A 102 -27.21 13.16 -15.26
C ILE A 102 -27.14 14.47 -16.04
N ALA A 103 -25.94 15.05 -16.09
CA ALA A 103 -25.64 16.19 -16.95
C ALA A 103 -24.43 15.85 -17.83
N GLU A 104 -24.46 16.36 -19.06
CA GLU A 104 -23.30 16.33 -19.97
C GLU A 104 -22.11 17.04 -19.31
N GLY A 105 -20.90 16.52 -19.51
CA GLY A 105 -19.68 17.02 -18.84
C GLY A 105 -19.34 16.36 -17.50
N LYS A 106 -20.23 15.58 -16.88
CA LYS A 106 -19.87 14.72 -15.73
C LYS A 106 -19.03 13.53 -16.18
N ASN A 107 -18.18 13.02 -15.30
CA ASN A 107 -17.35 11.86 -15.60
C ASN A 107 -18.18 10.56 -15.70
N ILE A 108 -17.99 9.77 -16.76
CA ILE A 108 -18.72 8.51 -16.99
C ILE A 108 -18.59 7.48 -15.84
N PHE A 109 -17.45 7.48 -15.12
CA PHE A 109 -17.19 6.57 -14.01
C PHE A 109 -17.78 7.06 -12.68
N SER A 110 -18.09 8.35 -12.58
CA SER A 110 -18.77 8.89 -11.40
C SER A 110 -20.25 8.55 -11.34
N ILE A 111 -20.83 8.10 -12.46
CA ILE A 111 -22.25 7.78 -12.59
C ILE A 111 -22.46 6.27 -12.38
N SER A 112 -23.28 5.96 -11.40
CA SER A 112 -23.72 4.60 -11.11
C SER A 112 -24.90 4.22 -12.00
N LEU A 113 -24.66 3.42 -13.04
CA LEU A 113 -25.70 2.84 -13.90
C LEU A 113 -26.86 2.19 -13.12
N PRO A 114 -26.63 1.30 -12.13
CA PRO A 114 -27.73 0.65 -11.44
C PRO A 114 -28.60 1.64 -10.65
N LYS A 115 -27.99 2.69 -10.07
CA LYS A 115 -28.74 3.76 -9.38
C LYS A 115 -29.62 4.54 -10.34
N VAL A 116 -29.10 4.86 -11.53
CA VAL A 116 -29.86 5.56 -12.56
C VAL A 116 -31.00 4.70 -13.09
N GLN A 117 -30.77 3.41 -13.26
CA GLN A 117 -31.81 2.47 -13.70
C GLN A 117 -32.93 2.36 -12.66
N GLU A 118 -32.59 2.33 -11.37
CA GLU A 118 -33.55 2.35 -10.26
C GLU A 118 -34.35 3.66 -10.22
N GLU A 119 -33.68 4.82 -10.33
CA GLU A 119 -34.34 6.14 -10.35
C GLU A 119 -35.28 6.30 -11.55
N LEU A 120 -34.90 5.80 -12.73
CA LEU A 120 -35.75 5.80 -13.92
C LEU A 120 -36.90 4.80 -13.81
N GLY A 121 -36.68 3.61 -13.25
CA GLY A 121 -37.73 2.62 -13.03
C GLY A 121 -38.74 3.01 -11.93
N ALA A 122 -38.37 3.92 -11.03
CA ALA A 122 -39.28 4.48 -10.03
C ALA A 122 -40.30 5.46 -10.64
N LEU A 123 -40.10 5.91 -11.90
CA LEU A 123 -41.06 6.75 -12.57
C LEU A 123 -42.29 5.91 -12.98
N PRO A 124 -43.53 6.34 -12.64
CA PRO A 124 -44.74 5.58 -12.96
C PRO A 124 -45.03 5.46 -14.47
N GLN A 125 -44.28 6.18 -15.29
CA GLN A 125 -44.40 6.25 -16.75
C GLN A 125 -43.39 5.33 -17.46
N VAL A 126 -42.54 4.62 -16.71
CA VAL A 126 -41.46 3.78 -17.23
C VAL A 126 -41.74 2.33 -16.85
N GLU A 127 -41.95 1.48 -17.85
CA GLU A 127 -42.18 0.04 -17.67
C GLU A 127 -40.87 -0.75 -17.60
N GLU A 128 -39.92 -0.45 -18.50
CA GLU A 128 -38.57 -1.02 -18.50
C GLU A 128 -37.55 0.06 -18.88
N SER A 129 -36.39 0.08 -18.21
CA SER A 129 -35.25 0.93 -18.60
C SER A 129 -33.98 0.09 -18.74
N ARG A 130 -33.27 0.29 -19.85
CA ARG A 130 -31.98 -0.34 -20.14
C ARG A 130 -30.94 0.73 -20.40
N ILE A 131 -29.80 0.62 -19.72
CA ILE A 131 -28.71 1.59 -19.82
C ILE A 131 -27.44 0.84 -20.18
N GLN A 132 -26.76 1.28 -21.24
CA GLN A 132 -25.52 0.70 -21.72
C GLN A 132 -24.46 1.79 -21.93
N ARG A 133 -23.19 1.45 -21.71
CA ARG A 133 -22.05 2.28 -22.11
C ARG A 133 -21.56 1.78 -23.47
N ILE A 134 -21.47 2.69 -24.44
CA ILE A 134 -21.01 2.44 -25.81
C ILE A 134 -19.66 3.14 -25.98
#